data_AF-A0A8T2SXU8-F1
#
_entry.id   AF-A0A8T2SXU8-F1
#
_cell.length_a   1.000
_cell.length_b   1.000
_cell.length_c   1.000
_cell.angle_alpha   90.00
_cell.angle_beta   90.00
_cell.angle_gamma   90.00
#
_symmetry.space_group_name_H-M   'P 1'
#
loop_
_entity.id
_entity.type
_entity.pdbx_description
1 polymer ?
#
loop_
_entity_poly.entity_id
_entity_poly.type
_entity_poly.pdbx_seq_one_letter_code
_entity_poly.pdbx_strand_id
1 'polypeptide(L)'
;MEGKKSFASALLHQPLSIPAPVNKPTTWESYLLQEVKKLQREMASMMQEISKKDEQIARLQQKLDEIQGNSQQAGAESTNKVDLATQLSEVKLSNSTPFSKEVMSVVKEHELVDSNKKVIRIGGLPLGWDREDIAQLTKVVPFINLGSPIFITPKGTQARVSYFDMSDKITVMKQAKSLQGTKVWIAYELTPLQLKNRPAELTKVKKARKNGKRAVYRGGQAIIRDFHTHTT
;
A
#
# COMPACT_ATOMS: atom_id res chain seq x y z
N MET A 1 33.71 -51.83 88.52
CA MET A 1 34.45 -51.04 87.51
C MET A 1 33.81 -51.31 86.17
N GLU A 2 32.87 -50.46 85.77
CA GLU A 2 32.11 -50.58 84.53
C GLU A 2 32.89 -49.91 83.39
N GLY A 3 33.29 -50.70 82.41
CA GLY A 3 33.96 -50.21 81.20
C GLY A 3 32.96 -49.48 80.30
N LYS A 4 33.15 -48.16 80.16
CA LYS A 4 32.39 -47.33 79.24
C LYS A 4 32.64 -47.80 77.80
N LYS A 5 31.63 -48.43 77.18
CA LYS A 5 31.65 -48.75 75.74
C LYS A 5 31.59 -47.44 74.97
N SER A 6 32.61 -47.17 74.17
CA SER A 6 32.74 -45.97 73.36
C SER A 6 31.60 -45.85 72.34
N PHE A 7 31.05 -44.65 72.21
CA PHE A 7 30.03 -44.27 71.23
C PHE A 7 30.44 -44.60 69.78
N ALA A 8 31.75 -44.66 69.51
CA ALA A 8 32.30 -45.03 68.20
C ALA A 8 31.97 -46.48 67.78
N SER A 9 31.75 -47.38 68.74
CA SER A 9 31.49 -48.80 68.47
C SER A 9 30.07 -49.05 67.92
N ALA A 10 29.13 -48.14 68.16
CA ALA A 10 27.73 -48.28 67.75
C ALA A 10 27.46 -47.85 66.30
N LEU A 11 28.40 -47.12 65.68
CA LEU A 11 28.22 -46.58 64.32
C LEU A 11 28.77 -47.50 63.21
N LEU A 12 29.56 -48.52 63.55
CA LEU A 12 30.27 -49.35 62.58
C LEU A 12 29.52 -50.61 62.09
N HIS A 13 28.29 -50.86 62.56
CA HIS A 13 27.56 -52.11 62.25
C HIS A 13 26.16 -51.92 61.66
N GLN A 14 25.83 -50.75 61.09
CA GLN A 14 24.65 -50.65 60.24
C GLN A 14 25.02 -50.88 58.78
N PRO A 15 24.61 -52.00 58.14
CA PRO A 15 24.69 -52.10 56.69
C PRO A 15 23.73 -51.06 56.10
N LEU A 16 24.29 -50.00 55.51
CA LEU A 16 23.57 -49.04 54.70
C LEU A 16 23.00 -49.78 53.48
N SER A 17 21.77 -50.27 53.61
CA SER A 17 20.96 -50.58 52.43
C SER A 17 20.59 -49.25 51.80
N ILE A 18 21.39 -48.79 50.84
CA ILE A 18 21.11 -47.61 50.03
C ILE A 18 19.85 -47.95 49.23
N PRO A 19 18.69 -47.32 49.48
CA PRO A 19 17.57 -47.50 48.57
C PRO A 19 18.00 -46.96 47.20
N ALA A 20 17.92 -47.80 46.17
CA ALA A 20 18.16 -47.37 44.80
C ALA A 20 17.32 -46.11 44.52
N PRO A 21 17.88 -45.05 43.91
CA PRO A 21 17.11 -43.85 43.65
C PRO A 21 15.94 -44.21 42.74
N VAL A 22 14.73 -44.14 43.30
CA VAL A 22 13.50 -44.30 42.55
C VAL A 22 13.38 -43.05 41.67
N ASN A 23 13.95 -43.12 40.46
CA ASN A 23 13.86 -42.13 39.39
C ASN A 23 12.43 -42.06 38.84
N LYS A 24 11.47 -41.67 39.67
CA LYS A 24 10.13 -41.28 39.21
C LYS A 24 10.10 -39.76 39.21
N PRO A 25 9.96 -39.11 38.04
CA PRO A 25 9.90 -37.65 37.99
C PRO A 25 8.75 -37.16 38.87
N THR A 26 9.03 -36.19 39.72
CA THR A 26 8.05 -35.48 40.54
C THR A 26 6.94 -34.90 39.65
N THR A 27 5.80 -34.58 40.25
CA THR A 27 4.67 -33.96 39.53
C THR A 27 5.07 -32.70 38.77
N TRP A 28 5.99 -31.91 39.32
CA TRP A 28 6.52 -30.72 38.65
C TRP A 28 7.51 -31.05 37.52
N GLU A 29 8.38 -32.04 37.69
CA GLU A 29 9.27 -32.52 36.62
C GLU A 29 8.48 -33.11 35.44
N SER A 30 7.38 -33.81 35.72
CA SER A 30 6.47 -34.32 34.70
C SER A 30 5.76 -33.19 33.93
N TYR A 31 5.33 -32.13 34.65
CA TYR A 31 4.75 -30.93 34.03
C TYR A 31 5.76 -30.19 33.15
N LEU A 32 6.98 -29.97 33.63
CA LEU A 32 8.04 -29.34 32.85
C LEU A 32 8.40 -30.17 31.62
N LEU A 33 8.49 -31.49 31.75
CA LEU A 33 8.76 -32.38 30.63
C LEU A 33 7.64 -32.34 29.57
N GLN A 34 6.39 -32.18 30.01
CA GLN A 34 5.25 -32.02 29.11
C GLN A 34 5.28 -30.68 28.38
N GLU A 35 5.62 -29.58 29.06
CA GLU A 35 5.69 -28.25 28.44
C GLU A 35 6.86 -28.17 27.46
N VAL A 36 8.02 -28.74 27.80
CA VAL A 36 9.16 -28.85 26.86
C VAL A 36 8.77 -29.64 25.61
N LYS A 37 8.05 -30.77 25.76
CA LYS A 37 7.55 -31.56 24.61
C LYS A 37 6.51 -30.80 23.78
N LYS A 38 5.73 -29.91 24.39
CA LYS A 38 4.76 -29.07 23.69
C LYS A 38 5.47 -27.98 22.88
N LEU A 39 6.40 -27.27 23.50
CA LEU A 39 7.22 -26.25 22.83
C LEU A 39 8.04 -26.84 21.68
N GLN A 40 8.59 -28.05 21.83
CA GLN A 40 9.28 -28.76 20.76
C GLN A 40 8.37 -29.06 19.55
N ARG A 41 7.10 -29.41 19.80
CA ARG A 41 6.12 -29.65 18.73
C ARG A 41 5.72 -28.35 18.02
N GLU A 42 5.53 -27.27 18.79
CA GLU A 42 5.23 -25.95 18.23
C GLU A 42 6.41 -25.41 17.39
N MET A 43 7.64 -25.59 17.86
CA MET A 43 8.85 -25.21 17.13
C MET A 43 9.00 -26.02 15.83
N ALA A 44 8.72 -27.33 15.86
CA ALA A 44 8.74 -28.16 14.65
C ALA A 44 7.67 -27.73 13.63
N SER A 45 6.46 -27.39 14.10
CA SER A 45 5.39 -26.85 13.25
C SER A 45 5.80 -25.53 12.60
N MET A 46 6.41 -24.63 13.39
CA MET A 46 6.87 -23.33 12.90
C MET A 46 8.00 -23.46 11.87
N MET A 47 8.97 -24.36 12.10
CA MET A 47 10.03 -24.65 11.12
C MET A 47 9.47 -25.19 9.81
N GLN A 48 8.43 -26.03 9.87
CA GLN A 48 7.77 -26.52 8.65
C GLN A 48 7.06 -25.39 7.89
N GLU A 49 6.48 -24.42 8.59
CA GLU A 49 5.85 -23.25 7.96
C GLU A 49 6.89 -22.30 7.34
N ILE A 50 8.03 -22.11 8.00
CA ILE A 50 9.17 -21.34 7.47
C ILE A 50 9.69 -22.00 6.19
N SER A 51 9.91 -23.32 6.20
CA SER A 51 10.35 -24.05 5.01
C SER A 51 9.39 -23.89 3.84
N LYS A 52 8.07 -23.91 4.09
CA LYS A 52 7.06 -23.67 3.04
C LYS A 52 7.13 -22.23 2.50
N LYS A 53 7.40 -21.25 3.36
CA LYS A 53 7.56 -19.84 2.95
C LYS A 53 8.85 -19.63 2.17
N ASP A 54 9.94 -20.30 2.53
CA ASP A 54 11.20 -20.25 1.79
C ASP A 54 11.06 -20.84 0.39
N GLU A 55 10.31 -21.94 0.23
CA GLU A 55 9.97 -22.48 -1.10
C GLU A 55 9.13 -21.50 -1.92
N GLN A 56 8.19 -20.79 -1.29
CA GLN A 56 7.41 -19.75 -1.98
C GLN A 56 8.28 -18.57 -2.40
N ILE A 57 9.19 -18.12 -1.54
CA ILE A 57 10.15 -17.06 -1.84
C ILE A 57 11.04 -17.48 -3.01
N ALA A 58 11.58 -18.70 -3.00
CA ALA A 58 12.41 -19.21 -4.10
C ALA A 58 11.65 -19.25 -5.44
N ARG A 59 10.38 -19.68 -5.43
CA ARG A 59 9.53 -19.66 -6.64
C ARG A 59 9.23 -18.26 -7.13
N LEU A 60 9.04 -17.30 -6.21
CA LEU A 60 8.81 -15.90 -6.56
C LEU A 60 10.09 -15.25 -7.10
N GLN A 61 11.25 -15.60 -6.54
CA GLN A 61 12.56 -15.14 -7.01
C GLN A 61 12.85 -15.65 -8.42
N GLN A 62 12.60 -16.94 -8.67
CA GLN A 62 12.72 -17.52 -10.02
C GLN A 62 11.80 -16.81 -11.03
N LYS A 63 10.55 -16.52 -10.65
CA LYS A 63 9.65 -15.73 -11.51
C LYS A 63 10.14 -14.30 -11.74
N LEU A 64 10.76 -13.69 -10.73
CA LEU A 64 11.34 -12.36 -10.84
C LEU A 64 12.51 -12.37 -11.84
N ASP A 65 13.39 -13.37 -11.75
CA ASP A 65 14.54 -13.54 -12.62
C ASP A 65 14.11 -13.87 -14.07
N GLU A 66 13.06 -14.67 -14.26
CA GLU A 66 12.45 -14.91 -15.58
C GLU A 66 11.86 -13.62 -16.19
N ILE A 67 11.21 -12.79 -15.36
CA ILE A 67 10.68 -11.49 -15.79
C ILE A 67 11.83 -10.51 -16.11
N GLN A 68 12.90 -10.52 -15.33
CA GLN A 68 14.07 -9.65 -15.55
C GLN A 68 14.92 -10.09 -16.75
N GLY A 69 15.10 -11.39 -16.96
CA GLY A 69 15.76 -11.95 -18.15
C GLY A 69 15.01 -11.60 -19.43
N ASN A 70 13.68 -11.69 -19.41
CA ASN A 70 12.83 -11.22 -20.50
C ASN A 70 12.80 -9.69 -20.66
N SER A 71 13.26 -8.93 -19.64
CA SER A 71 13.32 -7.48 -19.68
C SER A 71 14.62 -6.93 -20.28
N GLN A 72 15.70 -7.72 -20.34
CA GLN A 72 16.96 -7.32 -20.99
C GLN A 72 16.90 -7.43 -22.52
N GLN A 73 16.04 -8.29 -23.07
CA GLN A 73 15.74 -8.30 -24.52
C GLN A 73 14.68 -7.27 -24.94
N ALA A 74 13.88 -6.74 -24.01
CA ALA A 74 12.76 -5.83 -24.28
C ALA A 74 13.06 -4.35 -23.99
N GLY A 75 14.34 -3.94 -24.00
CA GLY A 75 14.77 -2.56 -23.84
C GLY A 75 14.31 -1.59 -24.96
N ALA A 76 13.66 -2.10 -26.00
CA ALA A 76 13.09 -1.31 -27.09
C ALA A 76 11.54 -1.23 -27.09
N GLU A 77 10.82 -1.92 -26.18
CA GLU A 77 9.35 -2.07 -26.25
C GLU A 77 8.58 -1.58 -25.01
N SER A 78 9.10 -0.58 -24.30
CA SER A 78 8.43 -0.01 -23.12
C SER A 78 7.13 0.75 -23.42
N THR A 79 6.81 1.00 -24.70
CA THR A 79 5.51 1.53 -25.12
C THR A 79 4.40 0.48 -25.19
N ASN A 80 4.72 -0.83 -25.25
CA ASN A 80 3.74 -1.88 -25.56
C ASN A 80 3.12 -2.59 -24.35
N LYS A 81 3.67 -2.48 -23.12
CA LYS A 81 3.13 -3.21 -21.94
C LYS A 81 1.87 -2.59 -21.35
N VAL A 82 1.68 -1.27 -21.49
CA VAL A 82 0.38 -0.64 -21.17
C VAL A 82 -0.65 -1.08 -22.20
N ASP A 83 -0.26 -1.24 -23.47
CA ASP A 83 -1.13 -1.74 -24.53
C ASP A 83 -1.48 -3.22 -24.35
N LEU A 84 -0.57 -4.09 -23.91
CA LEU A 84 -0.87 -5.52 -23.73
C LEU A 84 -1.80 -5.80 -22.54
N ALA A 85 -1.64 -5.09 -21.42
CA ALA A 85 -2.56 -5.19 -20.27
C ALA A 85 -3.93 -4.57 -20.58
N THR A 86 -3.95 -3.51 -21.39
CA THR A 86 -5.20 -2.93 -21.92
C THR A 86 -5.87 -3.92 -22.88
N GLN A 87 -5.13 -4.52 -23.82
CA GLN A 87 -5.63 -5.52 -24.77
C GLN A 87 -6.09 -6.82 -24.10
N LEU A 88 -5.35 -7.37 -23.13
CA LEU A 88 -5.75 -8.57 -22.38
C LEU A 88 -7.01 -8.34 -21.53
N SER A 89 -7.19 -7.12 -21.03
CA SER A 89 -8.39 -6.78 -20.29
C SER A 89 -9.56 -6.40 -21.19
N GLU A 90 -9.33 -5.87 -22.39
CA GLU A 90 -10.30 -5.72 -23.47
C GLU A 90 -10.80 -7.05 -24.03
N VAL A 91 -9.92 -8.05 -24.20
CA VAL A 91 -10.26 -9.42 -24.63
C VAL A 91 -11.10 -10.17 -23.57
N LYS A 92 -10.85 -9.93 -22.28
CA LYS A 92 -11.74 -10.46 -21.22
C LYS A 92 -13.10 -9.75 -21.19
N LEU A 93 -13.12 -8.46 -21.49
CA LEU A 93 -14.34 -7.66 -21.63
C LEU A 93 -15.11 -7.99 -22.91
N SER A 94 -14.49 -8.47 -23.99
CA SER A 94 -15.21 -8.80 -25.23
C SER A 94 -16.09 -10.04 -25.06
N ASN A 95 -15.67 -11.03 -24.26
CA ASN A 95 -16.32 -12.34 -24.12
C ASN A 95 -17.28 -12.46 -22.92
N SER A 96 -17.44 -11.41 -22.13
CA SER A 96 -18.31 -11.43 -20.94
C SER A 96 -19.74 -10.94 -21.27
N THR A 97 -20.73 -11.38 -20.49
CA THR A 97 -22.12 -10.89 -20.62
C THR A 97 -22.18 -9.36 -20.42
N PRO A 98 -23.17 -8.64 -20.99
CA PRO A 98 -23.27 -7.18 -20.86
C PRO A 98 -23.21 -6.70 -19.40
N PHE A 99 -23.88 -7.44 -18.51
CA PHE A 99 -23.86 -7.18 -17.07
C PHE A 99 -22.46 -7.31 -16.45
N SER A 100 -21.70 -8.34 -16.81
CA SER A 100 -20.33 -8.52 -16.28
C SER A 100 -19.35 -7.49 -16.82
N LYS A 101 -19.53 -7.00 -18.06
CA LYS A 101 -18.74 -5.88 -18.61
C LYS A 101 -18.96 -4.62 -17.79
N GLU A 102 -20.23 -4.32 -17.48
CA GLU A 102 -20.62 -3.16 -16.70
C GLU A 102 -20.07 -3.22 -15.28
N VAL A 103 -20.26 -4.34 -14.57
CA VAL A 103 -19.72 -4.54 -13.22
C VAL A 103 -18.20 -4.38 -13.18
N MET A 104 -17.48 -5.01 -14.13
CA MET A 104 -16.02 -4.90 -14.20
C MET A 104 -15.55 -3.47 -14.50
N SER A 105 -16.30 -2.73 -15.32
CA SER A 105 -15.97 -1.33 -15.61
C SER A 105 -16.15 -0.43 -14.38
N VAL A 106 -17.19 -0.68 -13.57
CA VAL A 106 -17.45 0.05 -12.32
C VAL A 106 -16.37 -0.26 -11.29
N VAL A 107 -15.96 -1.52 -11.14
CA VAL A 107 -14.88 -1.91 -10.22
C VAL A 107 -13.56 -1.25 -10.62
N LYS A 108 -13.16 -1.34 -11.89
CA LYS A 108 -11.94 -0.67 -12.40
C LYS A 108 -11.97 0.84 -12.16
N GLU A 109 -13.11 1.47 -12.39
CA GLU A 109 -13.27 2.90 -12.14
C GLU A 109 -13.08 3.23 -10.66
N HIS A 110 -13.66 2.44 -9.75
CA HIS A 110 -13.50 2.65 -8.31
C HIS A 110 -12.03 2.51 -7.87
N GLU A 111 -11.33 1.48 -8.34
CA GLU A 111 -9.89 1.28 -8.08
C GLU A 111 -9.05 2.46 -8.58
N LEU A 112 -9.37 3.00 -9.75
CA LEU A 112 -8.70 4.18 -10.31
C LEU A 112 -8.99 5.44 -9.48
N VAL A 113 -10.23 5.64 -9.04
CA VAL A 113 -10.60 6.75 -8.14
C VAL A 113 -9.79 6.68 -6.86
N ASP A 114 -9.70 5.50 -6.25
CA ASP A 114 -8.93 5.28 -5.02
C ASP A 114 -7.44 5.53 -5.23
N SER A 115 -6.87 5.00 -6.31
CA SER A 115 -5.46 5.22 -6.67
C SER A 115 -5.15 6.70 -6.90
N ASN A 116 -6.11 7.45 -7.47
CA ASN A 116 -5.95 8.88 -7.76
C ASN A 116 -6.20 9.79 -6.54
N LYS A 117 -6.66 9.24 -5.39
CA LYS A 117 -6.90 10.04 -4.17
C LYS A 117 -5.66 10.80 -3.72
N LYS A 118 -4.46 10.27 -3.94
CA LYS A 118 -3.17 10.88 -3.57
C LYS A 118 -2.38 11.46 -4.76
N VAL A 119 -3.02 11.58 -5.92
CA VAL A 119 -2.38 12.04 -7.16
C VAL A 119 -2.95 13.39 -7.57
N ILE A 120 -2.08 14.26 -8.09
CA ILE A 120 -2.44 15.50 -8.80
C ILE A 120 -1.92 15.43 -10.23
N ARG A 121 -2.52 16.25 -11.08
CA ARG A 121 -2.04 16.55 -12.41
C ARG A 121 -1.50 17.96 -12.46
N ILE A 122 -0.31 18.11 -13.01
CA ILE A 122 0.26 19.41 -13.39
C ILE A 122 0.21 19.49 -14.91
N GLY A 123 -0.12 20.65 -15.45
CA GLY A 123 -0.07 20.88 -16.89
C GLY A 123 0.39 22.28 -17.25
N GLY A 124 0.65 22.49 -18.54
CA GLY A 124 1.27 23.73 -19.02
C GLY A 124 2.79 23.77 -18.78
N LEU A 125 3.40 22.59 -18.61
CA LEU A 125 4.85 22.44 -18.49
C LEU A 125 5.51 22.60 -19.87
N PRO A 126 6.74 23.15 -19.93
CA PRO A 126 7.51 23.16 -21.18
C PRO A 126 7.78 21.75 -21.69
N LEU A 127 7.88 21.61 -23.01
CA LEU A 127 8.19 20.33 -23.64
C LEU A 127 9.61 19.90 -23.27
N GLY A 128 9.80 18.61 -22.99
CA GLY A 128 11.10 18.04 -22.65
C GLY A 128 11.46 18.09 -21.16
N TRP A 129 10.62 18.70 -20.32
CA TRP A 129 10.82 18.66 -18.87
C TRP A 129 10.72 17.23 -18.33
N ASP A 130 11.74 16.86 -17.58
CA ASP A 130 11.83 15.56 -16.92
C ASP A 130 11.37 15.65 -15.44
N ARG A 131 11.62 14.58 -14.70
CA ARG A 131 11.20 14.47 -13.30
C ARG A 131 11.91 15.50 -12.42
N GLU A 132 13.19 15.71 -12.63
CA GLU A 132 14.05 16.59 -11.85
C GLU A 132 13.69 18.06 -12.08
N ASP A 133 13.40 18.44 -13.33
CA ASP A 133 12.88 19.76 -13.68
C ASP A 133 11.55 20.06 -12.98
N ILE A 134 10.63 19.09 -13.01
CA ILE A 134 9.31 19.23 -12.37
C ILE A 134 9.43 19.30 -10.85
N ALA A 135 10.32 18.50 -10.24
CA ALA A 135 10.58 18.57 -8.81
C ALA A 135 11.08 19.96 -8.39
N GLN A 136 11.76 20.68 -9.29
CA GLN A 136 12.26 22.02 -9.10
C GLN A 136 11.33 23.12 -9.65
N LEU A 137 10.04 22.83 -9.88
CA LEU A 137 9.06 23.78 -10.40
C LEU A 137 9.03 25.11 -9.62
N THR A 138 9.38 25.09 -8.33
CA THR A 138 9.52 26.29 -7.49
C THR A 138 10.50 27.32 -8.06
N LYS A 139 11.53 26.91 -8.82
CA LYS A 139 12.49 27.85 -9.43
C LYS A 139 11.86 28.70 -10.54
N VAL A 140 10.86 28.16 -11.23
CA VAL A 140 10.15 28.82 -12.34
C VAL A 140 8.86 29.47 -11.86
N VAL A 141 8.22 28.87 -10.85
CA VAL A 141 7.00 29.36 -10.23
C VAL A 141 7.21 29.42 -8.70
N PRO A 142 7.79 30.52 -8.17
CA PRO A 142 8.28 30.63 -6.78
C PRO A 142 7.25 30.34 -5.69
N PHE A 143 5.99 30.60 -5.98
CA PHE A 143 4.88 30.40 -5.05
C PHE A 143 4.29 28.99 -5.10
N ILE A 144 4.88 28.08 -5.89
CA ILE A 144 4.56 26.65 -5.88
C ILE A 144 5.67 25.88 -5.19
N ASN A 145 5.27 25.12 -4.17
CA ASN A 145 6.07 24.12 -3.51
C ASN A 145 5.35 22.77 -3.60
N LEU A 146 5.96 21.82 -4.32
CA LEU A 146 5.44 20.45 -4.47
C LEU A 146 5.73 19.58 -3.23
N GLY A 147 6.54 20.04 -2.28
CA GLY A 147 6.94 19.24 -1.12
C GLY A 147 7.76 18.03 -1.54
N SER A 148 7.39 16.86 -1.02
CA SER A 148 8.12 15.60 -1.23
C SER A 148 7.25 14.56 -1.93
N PRO A 149 7.05 14.67 -3.26
CA PRO A 149 6.32 13.66 -4.01
C PRO A 149 7.09 12.33 -4.08
N ILE A 150 6.38 11.20 -4.05
CA ILE A 150 6.98 9.87 -4.22
C ILE A 150 7.35 9.66 -5.68
N PHE A 151 6.40 9.91 -6.57
CA PHE A 151 6.52 9.66 -8.00
C PHE A 151 6.09 10.90 -8.78
N ILE A 152 6.91 11.26 -9.76
CA ILE A 152 6.58 12.23 -10.79
C ILE A 152 6.71 11.49 -12.12
N THR A 153 5.65 11.50 -12.91
CA THR A 153 5.61 10.88 -14.23
C THR A 153 5.30 11.96 -15.26
N PRO A 154 6.32 12.49 -15.97
CA PRO A 154 6.14 13.43 -17.06
C PRO A 154 5.41 12.76 -18.24
N LYS A 155 4.58 13.52 -18.95
CA LYS A 155 3.89 13.11 -20.18
C LYS A 155 3.62 14.35 -21.04
N GLY A 156 4.53 14.61 -21.98
CA GLY A 156 4.46 15.79 -22.85
C GLY A 156 4.52 17.07 -22.00
N THR A 157 3.50 17.93 -22.11
CA THR A 157 3.39 19.19 -21.35
C THR A 157 2.63 19.04 -20.03
N GLN A 158 2.49 17.81 -19.53
CA GLN A 158 1.77 17.47 -18.31
C GLN A 158 2.58 16.50 -17.46
N ALA A 159 2.25 16.38 -16.18
CA ALA A 159 2.83 15.40 -15.29
C ALA A 159 1.82 14.90 -14.26
N ARG A 160 1.91 13.60 -13.93
CA ARG A 160 1.26 13.03 -12.75
C ARG A 160 2.23 13.11 -11.57
N VAL A 161 1.74 13.60 -10.44
CA VAL A 161 2.53 13.72 -9.21
C VAL A 161 1.78 13.02 -8.08
N SER A 162 2.42 12.03 -7.48
CA SER A 162 1.84 11.14 -6.47
C SER A 162 2.48 11.38 -5.10
N TYR A 163 1.66 11.41 -4.07
CA TYR A 163 2.07 11.65 -2.68
C TYR A 163 1.85 10.43 -1.80
N PHE A 164 2.63 10.34 -0.72
CA PHE A 164 2.38 9.36 0.34
C PHE A 164 1.16 9.74 1.15
N ASP A 165 1.09 11.01 1.54
CA ASP A 165 0.03 11.54 2.36
C ASP A 165 -0.94 12.42 1.59
N MET A 166 -2.23 12.26 1.92
CA MET A 166 -3.27 13.10 1.33
C MET A 166 -3.12 14.57 1.75
N SER A 167 -2.54 14.82 2.93
CA SER A 167 -2.25 16.16 3.45
C SER A 167 -1.32 16.94 2.52
N ASP A 168 -0.27 16.30 1.99
CA ASP A 168 0.67 16.94 1.05
C ASP A 168 -0.04 17.34 -0.24
N LYS A 169 -0.82 16.43 -0.80
CA LYS A 169 -1.69 16.73 -1.94
C LYS A 169 -2.59 17.93 -1.64
N ILE A 170 -3.23 17.97 -0.47
CA ILE A 170 -4.12 19.08 -0.10
C ILE A 170 -3.35 20.39 -0.03
N THR A 171 -2.15 20.39 0.55
CA THR A 171 -1.27 21.56 0.64
C THR A 171 -0.90 22.09 -0.74
N VAL A 172 -0.54 21.21 -1.68
CA VAL A 172 -0.23 21.60 -3.06
C VAL A 172 -1.48 22.11 -3.79
N MET A 173 -2.62 21.42 -3.65
CA MET A 173 -3.88 21.83 -4.27
C MET A 173 -4.39 23.18 -3.77
N LYS A 174 -4.08 23.60 -2.53
CA LYS A 174 -4.41 24.94 -2.01
C LYS A 174 -3.68 26.04 -2.77
N GLN A 175 -2.47 25.77 -3.24
CA GLN A 175 -1.64 26.71 -3.99
C GLN A 175 -2.11 26.88 -5.45
N ALA A 176 -2.97 25.98 -5.95
CA ALA A 176 -3.46 26.03 -7.33
C ALA A 176 -4.17 27.34 -7.70
N LYS A 177 -4.74 28.06 -6.71
CA LYS A 177 -5.33 29.39 -6.94
C LYS A 177 -4.29 30.45 -7.30
N SER A 178 -3.09 30.35 -6.74
CA SER A 178 -1.99 31.28 -7.00
C SER A 178 -1.44 31.15 -8.42
N LEU A 179 -1.74 30.05 -9.12
CA LEU A 179 -1.37 29.83 -10.52
C LEU A 179 -2.24 30.60 -11.52
N GLN A 180 -3.28 31.30 -11.07
CA GLN A 180 -4.15 32.06 -11.96
C GLN A 180 -3.35 33.13 -12.71
N GLY A 181 -3.43 33.09 -14.04
CA GLY A 181 -2.66 33.97 -14.93
C GLY A 181 -1.30 33.40 -15.38
N THR A 182 -0.86 32.28 -14.80
CA THR A 182 0.31 31.54 -15.32
C THR A 182 -0.10 30.51 -16.36
N LYS A 183 0.87 30.04 -17.17
CA LYS A 183 0.66 28.92 -18.11
C LYS A 183 0.50 27.58 -17.39
N VAL A 184 1.09 27.45 -16.19
CA VAL A 184 1.08 26.23 -15.40
C VAL A 184 -0.22 26.13 -14.62
N TRP A 185 -0.80 24.93 -14.53
CA TRP A 185 -1.99 24.67 -13.73
C TRP A 185 -1.86 23.35 -12.96
N ILE A 186 -2.56 23.28 -11.83
CA ILE A 186 -2.64 22.09 -10.98
C ILE A 186 -4.11 21.69 -10.84
N ALA A 187 -4.40 20.41 -11.05
CA ALA A 187 -5.74 19.85 -10.94
C ALA A 187 -5.72 18.47 -10.27
N TYR A 188 -6.92 18.01 -9.90
CA TYR A 188 -7.11 16.61 -9.52
C TYR A 188 -6.80 15.70 -10.71
N GLU A 189 -6.12 14.58 -10.46
CA GLU A 189 -6.05 13.49 -11.43
C GLU A 189 -7.44 12.86 -11.54
N LEU A 190 -8.00 12.86 -12.75
CA LEU A 190 -9.33 12.34 -13.04
C LEU A 190 -9.22 11.02 -13.79
N THR A 191 -10.15 10.12 -13.52
CA THR A 191 -10.31 8.88 -14.26
C THR A 191 -10.90 9.14 -15.67
N PRO A 192 -10.80 8.17 -16.60
CA PRO A 192 -11.43 8.28 -17.91
C PRO A 192 -12.95 8.53 -17.83
N LEU A 193 -13.67 7.88 -16.92
CA LEU A 193 -15.12 8.07 -16.78
C LEU A 193 -15.45 9.46 -16.24
N GLN A 194 -14.69 9.96 -15.27
CA GLN A 194 -14.85 11.33 -14.75
C GLN A 194 -14.59 12.38 -15.84
N LEU A 195 -13.61 12.14 -16.72
CA LEU A 195 -13.34 12.99 -17.88
C LEU A 195 -14.49 12.96 -18.89
N LYS A 196 -15.03 11.77 -19.18
CA LYS A 196 -16.21 11.61 -20.06
C LYS A 196 -17.43 12.36 -19.52
N ASN A 197 -17.65 12.32 -18.21
CA ASN A 197 -18.79 12.97 -17.54
C ASN A 197 -18.57 14.45 -17.23
N ARG A 198 -17.34 14.97 -17.41
CA ARG A 198 -16.97 16.36 -17.10
C ARG A 198 -17.89 17.41 -17.73
N PRO A 199 -18.29 17.33 -19.02
CA PRO A 199 -19.18 18.34 -19.61
C PRO A 199 -20.56 18.40 -18.92
N ALA A 200 -21.12 17.25 -18.55
CA ALA A 200 -22.40 17.18 -17.84
C ALA A 200 -22.29 17.80 -16.44
N GLU A 201 -21.25 17.45 -15.69
CA GLU A 201 -21.00 18.02 -14.36
C GLU A 201 -20.74 19.54 -14.39
N LEU A 202 -19.97 20.02 -15.38
CA LEU A 202 -19.78 21.47 -15.57
C LEU A 202 -21.10 22.18 -15.91
N THR A 203 -21.99 21.53 -16.66
CA THR A 203 -23.32 22.07 -16.98
C THR A 203 -24.17 22.20 -15.70
N LYS A 204 -24.13 21.19 -14.80
CA LYS A 204 -24.77 21.28 -13.48
C LYS A 204 -24.25 22.46 -12.67
N VAL A 205 -22.92 22.66 -12.63
CA VAL A 205 -22.29 23.80 -11.93
C VAL A 205 -22.77 25.13 -12.52
N LYS A 206 -22.78 25.27 -13.85
CA LYS A 206 -23.24 26.50 -14.52
C LYS A 206 -24.71 26.78 -14.19
N LYS A 207 -25.59 25.77 -14.27
CA LYS A 207 -27.02 25.91 -13.96
C LYS A 207 -27.23 26.31 -12.49
N ALA A 208 -26.53 25.66 -11.56
CA ALA A 208 -26.62 25.97 -10.15
C ALA A 208 -26.17 27.41 -9.83
N ARG A 209 -25.07 27.88 -10.44
CA ARG A 209 -24.61 29.27 -10.29
C ARG A 209 -25.61 30.28 -10.84
N LYS A 210 -26.22 30.01 -11.99
CA LYS A 210 -27.29 30.85 -12.55
C LYS A 210 -28.50 30.95 -11.61
N ASN A 211 -28.80 29.88 -10.89
CA ASN A 211 -29.88 29.83 -9.90
C ASN A 211 -29.47 30.40 -8.52
N GLY A 212 -28.38 31.18 -8.46
CA GLY A 212 -27.92 31.80 -7.22
C GLY A 212 -27.40 30.80 -6.18
N LYS A 213 -26.94 29.60 -6.57
CA LYS A 213 -26.31 28.64 -5.65
C LYS A 213 -24.78 28.68 -5.74
N ARG A 214 -24.10 28.32 -4.64
CA ARG A 214 -22.65 28.15 -4.64
C ARG A 214 -22.30 26.78 -5.21
N ALA A 215 -21.78 26.75 -6.44
CA ALA A 215 -21.36 25.50 -7.09
C ALA A 215 -19.92 25.53 -7.58
N VAL A 216 -19.21 24.41 -7.40
CA VAL A 216 -17.82 24.20 -7.86
C VAL A 216 -17.67 22.81 -8.47
N TYR A 217 -16.83 22.67 -9.48
CA TYR A 217 -16.42 21.37 -10.00
C TYR A 217 -15.14 20.94 -9.28
N ARG A 218 -15.14 19.74 -8.68
CA ARG A 218 -13.99 19.23 -7.91
C ARG A 218 -13.96 17.71 -7.99
N GLY A 219 -12.77 17.15 -8.24
CA GLY A 219 -12.56 15.69 -8.20
C GLY A 219 -13.49 14.89 -9.12
N GLY A 220 -13.84 15.43 -10.29
CA GLY A 220 -14.70 14.73 -11.24
C GLY A 220 -16.19 15.06 -11.13
N GLN A 221 -16.62 15.81 -10.10
CA GLN A 221 -18.04 16.00 -9.78
C GLN A 221 -18.41 17.46 -9.51
N ALA A 222 -19.68 17.80 -9.74
CA ALA A 222 -20.28 19.06 -9.32
C ALA A 222 -20.64 19.00 -7.83
N ILE A 223 -20.06 19.92 -7.06
CA ILE A 223 -20.40 20.15 -5.66
C ILE A 223 -21.26 21.41 -5.60
N ILE A 224 -22.53 21.26 -5.25
CA ILE A 224 -23.51 22.34 -5.16
C ILE A 224 -23.90 22.51 -3.70
N ARG A 225 -23.90 23.75 -3.21
CA ARG A 225 -24.34 24.12 -1.86
C ARG A 225 -25.25 25.34 -1.95
N ASP A 226 -26.23 25.39 -1.06
CA ASP A 226 -27.04 26.58 -0.88
C ASP A 226 -26.24 27.66 -0.15
N PHE A 227 -26.56 28.93 -0.40
CA PHE A 227 -26.07 30.00 0.45
C PHE A 227 -26.73 29.83 1.81
N HIS A 228 -25.95 29.65 2.87
CA HIS A 228 -26.48 29.86 4.21
C HIS A 228 -26.75 31.35 4.31
N THR A 229 -28.01 31.75 4.17
CA THR A 229 -28.46 33.02 4.73
C THR A 229 -28.32 32.83 6.24
N HIS A 230 -27.30 33.45 6.84
CA HIS A 230 -27.41 33.80 8.25
C HIS A 230 -28.59 34.77 8.33
N THR A 231 -29.77 34.24 8.63
CA THR A 231 -30.84 35.05 9.20
C THR A 231 -30.29 35.57 10.51
N THR A 232 -30.19 36.90 10.56
CA THR A 232 -29.89 37.78 11.70
C THR A 232 -30.26 37.23 13.06
#